data_AF-A0A960EE35-F1
#
_entry.id   AF-A0A960EE35-F1
#
_cell.length_a   1.000
_cell.length_b   1.000
_cell.length_c   1.000
_cell.angle_alpha   90.00
_cell.angle_beta   90.00
_cell.angle_gamma   90.00
#
_symmetry.space_group_name_H-M   'P 1'
#
loop_
_entity.id
_entity.type
_entity.pdbx_description
1 polymer ?
#
loop_
_entity_poly.entity_id
_entity_poly.type
_entity_poly.pdbx_seq_one_letter_code
_entity_poly.pdbx_strand_id
1 'polypeptide(L)'
;MEHSDSVPVDPCSPFRELASASLDDEISAAEQDRLDGHLLGCAGCRRFVDRVASLNRTVRLRPSGHDPAFVATVMADARPARLGRGGWMRPVLAWCALVIAVQNIGPLVFGDADGASAHLARHLGASGLALAIGLAYAAWRPHRAYGLLPFVGALAAATLAAAVADTIAGNRTAFAEATHLAELIGIAVLWMIAGSPGWDAVVSHLPLRRHPGGHRSGALGPTK
;
A
#
# COMPACT_ATOMS: atom_id res chain seq x y z
N MET A 1 53.30 -2.95 19.17
CA MET A 1 52.84 -2.23 20.37
C MET A 1 51.36 -1.95 20.15
N GLU A 2 50.54 -2.99 20.29
CA GLU A 2 49.08 -2.90 20.10
C GLU A 2 48.46 -2.32 21.38
N HIS A 3 47.91 -1.12 21.24
CA HIS A 3 47.07 -0.50 22.26
C HIS A 3 45.72 -1.23 22.22
N SER A 4 45.52 -2.15 23.16
CA SER A 4 44.22 -2.79 23.36
C SER A 4 43.35 -1.78 24.11
N ASP A 5 42.60 -0.97 23.36
CA ASP A 5 41.55 -0.10 23.92
C ASP A 5 40.44 -0.98 24.49
N SER A 6 40.57 -1.36 25.76
CA SER A 6 39.49 -1.98 26.52
C SER A 6 38.33 -0.98 26.60
N VAL A 7 37.32 -1.19 25.76
CA VAL A 7 36.03 -0.48 25.87
C VAL A 7 35.55 -0.64 27.31
N PRO A 8 35.24 0.45 28.04
CA PRO A 8 34.70 0.32 29.39
C PRO A 8 33.34 -0.37 29.29
N VAL A 9 33.33 -1.67 29.57
CA VAL A 9 32.11 -2.47 29.62
C VAL A 9 31.32 -1.95 30.82
N ASP A 10 30.19 -1.29 30.55
CA ASP A 10 29.25 -0.87 31.59
C ASP A 10 28.87 -2.12 32.39
N PRO A 11 29.22 -2.22 33.68
CA PRO A 11 28.93 -3.41 34.49
C PRO A 11 27.41 -3.66 34.64
N CYS A 12 26.58 -2.68 34.26
CA CYS A 12 25.14 -2.79 34.22
C CYS A 12 24.59 -3.36 32.89
N SER A 13 25.40 -3.48 31.83
CA SER A 13 24.94 -3.92 30.50
C SER A 13 24.22 -5.26 30.52
N PRO A 14 24.77 -6.32 31.15
CA PRO A 14 24.09 -7.62 31.19
C PRO A 14 22.74 -7.57 31.92
N PHE A 15 22.61 -6.70 32.92
CA PHE A 15 21.38 -6.54 33.68
C PHE A 15 20.32 -5.72 32.93
N ARG A 16 20.74 -4.81 32.03
CA ARG A 16 19.81 -4.14 31.11
C ARG A 16 19.27 -5.09 30.05
N GLU A 17 20.10 -6.00 29.56
CA GLU A 17 19.68 -7.08 28.65
C GLU A 17 18.69 -8.02 29.33
N LEU A 18 19.01 -8.50 30.55
CA LEU A 18 18.08 -9.31 31.36
C LEU A 18 16.76 -8.57 31.65
N ALA A 19 16.81 -7.27 31.95
CA ALA A 19 15.60 -6.47 32.14
C ALA A 19 14.75 -6.37 30.86
N SER A 20 15.37 -6.24 29.68
CA SER A 20 14.64 -6.27 28.41
C SER A 20 13.98 -7.63 28.19
N ALA A 21 14.75 -8.72 28.30
CA ALA A 21 14.24 -10.08 28.11
C ALA A 21 13.14 -10.43 29.13
N SER A 22 13.19 -9.88 30.35
CA SER A 22 12.13 -10.05 31.36
C SER A 22 10.78 -9.49 30.92
N LEU A 23 10.77 -8.43 30.10
CA LEU A 23 9.54 -7.80 29.62
C LEU A 23 8.86 -8.61 28.51
N ASP A 24 9.64 -9.48 27.84
CA ASP A 24 9.21 -10.38 26.79
C ASP A 24 8.90 -11.80 27.31
N ASP A 25 8.98 -12.01 28.64
CA ASP A 25 8.85 -13.31 29.30
C ASP A 25 9.92 -14.34 28.83
N GLU A 26 11.11 -13.88 28.42
CA GLU A 26 12.20 -14.69 27.83
C GLU A 26 13.35 -15.03 28.79
N ILE A 27 13.21 -14.81 30.11
CA ILE A 27 14.24 -15.16 31.09
C ILE A 27 13.82 -16.32 32.00
N SER A 28 14.80 -17.08 32.46
CA SER A 28 14.60 -18.14 33.45
C SER A 28 14.43 -17.58 34.87
N ALA A 29 13.90 -18.40 35.79
CA ALA A 29 13.79 -18.03 37.21
C ALA A 29 15.14 -17.68 37.85
N ALA A 30 16.22 -18.39 37.46
CA ALA A 30 17.57 -18.10 37.97
C ALA A 30 18.13 -16.77 37.46
N GLU A 31 17.77 -16.37 36.25
CA GLU A 31 18.15 -15.07 35.68
C GLU A 31 17.33 -13.93 36.29
N GLN A 32 16.06 -14.18 36.60
CA GLN A 32 15.21 -13.27 37.35
C GLN A 32 15.79 -12.99 38.75
N ASP A 33 16.15 -14.03 39.51
CA ASP A 33 16.77 -13.88 40.83
C ASP A 33 18.09 -13.08 40.77
N ARG A 34 18.88 -13.31 39.71
CA ARG A 34 20.14 -12.59 39.47
C ARG A 34 19.90 -11.11 39.17
N LEU A 35 18.88 -10.80 38.37
CA LEU A 35 18.45 -9.43 38.08
C LEU A 35 17.98 -8.73 39.37
N ASP A 36 17.13 -9.37 40.15
CA ASP A 36 16.60 -8.84 41.41
C ASP A 36 17.71 -8.55 42.42
N GLY A 37 18.69 -9.44 42.54
CA GLY A 37 19.89 -9.22 43.36
C GLY A 37 20.67 -7.97 42.96
N HIS A 38 20.82 -7.69 41.66
CA HIS A 38 21.48 -6.48 41.19
C HIS A 38 20.65 -5.21 41.43
N LEU A 39 19.32 -5.31 41.31
CA LEU A 39 18.40 -4.20 41.55
C LEU A 39 18.41 -3.74 43.01
N LEU A 40 18.79 -4.57 43.98
CA LEU A 40 19.01 -4.14 45.36
C LEU A 40 20.18 -3.14 45.46
N GLY A 41 21.27 -3.38 44.72
CA GLY A 41 22.50 -2.59 44.79
C GLY A 41 22.57 -1.40 43.83
N CYS A 42 21.84 -1.41 42.71
CA CYS A 42 22.02 -0.42 41.64
C CYS A 42 20.79 0.48 41.40
N ALA A 43 20.86 1.74 41.85
CA ALA A 43 19.81 2.75 41.62
C ALA A 43 19.66 3.15 40.14
N GLY A 44 20.70 2.97 39.33
CA GLY A 44 20.65 3.23 37.88
C GLY A 44 19.78 2.21 37.16
N CYS A 45 19.96 0.93 37.45
CA CYS A 45 19.18 -0.16 36.86
C CYS A 45 17.72 -0.15 37.33
N ARG A 46 17.44 0.19 38.60
CA ARG A 46 16.04 0.39 39.07
C ARG A 46 15.29 1.42 38.22
N ARG A 47 15.88 2.61 38.04
CA ARG A 47 15.30 3.69 37.21
C ARG A 47 15.19 3.30 35.72
N PHE A 48 16.04 2.41 35.24
CA PHE A 48 15.94 1.89 33.89
C PHE A 48 14.73 0.96 33.76
N VAL A 49 14.62 -0.05 34.63
CA VAL A 49 13.50 -1.01 34.66
C VAL A 49 12.15 -0.27 34.77
N ASP A 50 12.03 0.69 35.68
CA ASP A 50 10.78 1.47 35.83
C ASP A 50 10.39 2.20 34.54
N ARG A 51 11.36 2.82 33.87
CA ARG A 51 11.13 3.54 32.61
C ARG A 51 10.71 2.61 31.49
N VAL A 52 11.42 1.51 31.29
CA VAL A 52 11.10 0.56 30.21
C VAL A 52 9.78 -0.14 30.50
N ALA A 53 9.47 -0.50 31.75
CA ALA A 53 8.18 -1.06 32.13
C ALA A 53 7.03 -0.07 31.90
N SER A 54 7.22 1.22 32.21
CA SER A 54 6.21 2.26 31.93
C SER A 54 5.97 2.42 30.42
N LEU A 55 7.04 2.42 29.61
CA LEU A 55 6.95 2.51 28.16
C LEU A 55 6.28 1.26 27.58
N ASN A 56 6.66 0.07 28.04
CA ASN A 56 6.06 -1.18 27.59
C ASN A 56 4.55 -1.19 27.87
N ARG A 57 4.08 -0.67 29.01
CA ARG A 57 2.64 -0.53 29.28
C ARG A 57 1.92 0.41 28.31
N THR A 58 2.58 1.48 27.85
CA THR A 58 2.00 2.40 26.87
C THR A 58 1.98 1.83 25.45
N VAL A 59 2.95 0.97 25.11
CA VAL A 59 3.14 0.42 23.76
C VAL A 59 2.52 -0.99 23.63
N ARG A 60 2.17 -1.66 24.74
CA ARG A 60 1.54 -2.99 24.71
C ARG A 60 0.18 -2.92 24.01
N LEU A 61 0.20 -3.24 22.72
CA LEU A 61 -0.98 -3.49 21.93
C LEU A 61 -1.52 -4.85 22.33
N ARG A 62 -2.52 -4.86 23.22
CA ARG A 62 -3.26 -6.09 23.50
C ARG A 62 -4.01 -6.48 22.22
N PRO A 63 -3.93 -7.74 21.76
CA PRO A 63 -4.78 -8.20 20.67
C PRO A 63 -6.22 -7.85 21.02
N SER A 64 -6.88 -7.04 20.19
CA SER A 64 -8.32 -6.86 20.30
C SER A 64 -8.94 -8.24 20.18
N GLY A 65 -9.92 -8.57 21.05
CA GLY A 65 -10.72 -9.77 20.85
C GLY A 65 -11.23 -9.83 19.41
N HIS A 66 -11.39 -11.03 18.85
CA HIS A 66 -11.95 -11.19 17.51
C HIS A 66 -13.40 -10.69 17.53
N ASP A 67 -13.60 -9.41 17.24
CA ASP A 67 -14.89 -8.80 17.02
C ASP A 67 -15.19 -8.85 15.52
N PRO A 68 -16.12 -9.73 15.08
CA PRO A 68 -16.49 -9.83 13.67
C PRO A 68 -17.01 -8.51 13.10
N ALA A 69 -17.62 -7.65 13.93
CA ALA A 69 -18.09 -6.34 13.50
C ALA A 69 -16.93 -5.37 13.25
N PHE A 70 -15.88 -5.42 14.08
CA PHE A 70 -14.65 -4.67 13.86
C PHE A 70 -13.93 -5.13 12.60
N VAL A 71 -13.80 -6.45 12.39
CA VAL A 71 -13.21 -7.01 11.17
C VAL A 71 -14.02 -6.60 9.93
N ALA A 72 -15.35 -6.67 10.00
CA ALA A 72 -16.21 -6.22 8.90
C ALA A 72 -16.06 -4.72 8.63
N THR A 73 -15.91 -3.89 9.67
CA THR A 73 -15.69 -2.44 9.55
C THR A 73 -14.34 -2.15 8.91
N VAL A 74 -13.25 -2.79 9.36
CA VAL A 74 -11.90 -2.64 8.79
C VAL A 74 -11.87 -3.15 7.35
N MET A 75 -12.50 -4.28 7.04
CA MET A 75 -12.55 -4.82 5.68
C MET A 75 -13.43 -3.98 4.74
N ALA A 76 -14.48 -3.35 5.26
CA ALA A 76 -15.26 -2.37 4.49
C ALA A 76 -14.44 -1.11 4.20
N ASP A 77 -13.59 -0.68 5.14
CA ASP A 77 -12.71 0.48 4.99
C ASP A 77 -11.47 0.17 4.14
N ALA A 78 -11.04 -1.09 4.09
CA ALA A 78 -9.94 -1.58 3.25
C ALA A 78 -10.20 -1.50 1.73
N ARG A 79 -11.31 -0.87 1.31
CA ARG A 79 -11.76 -0.64 -0.09
C ARG A 79 -11.35 -1.77 -1.04
N PRO A 80 -11.81 -3.02 -0.81
CA PRO A 80 -11.61 -4.08 -1.79
C PRO A 80 -12.14 -3.62 -3.15
N ALA A 81 -11.44 -3.96 -4.23
CA ALA A 81 -11.82 -3.57 -5.59
C ALA A 81 -13.31 -3.83 -5.80
N ARG A 82 -14.07 -2.75 -6.06
CA ARG A 82 -15.53 -2.85 -6.16
C ARG A 82 -15.82 -3.49 -7.51
N LEU A 83 -16.03 -4.80 -7.49
CA LEU A 83 -16.71 -5.49 -8.57
C LEU A 83 -18.10 -4.84 -8.67
N GLY A 84 -18.31 -3.99 -9.68
CA GLY A 84 -19.61 -3.38 -9.91
C GLY A 84 -20.68 -4.45 -9.90
N ARG A 85 -21.80 -4.21 -9.20
CA ARG A 85 -22.92 -5.15 -8.96
C ARG A 85 -23.48 -5.85 -10.22
N GLY A 86 -23.06 -5.45 -11.43
CA GLY A 86 -23.50 -5.98 -12.71
C GLY A 86 -22.42 -6.65 -13.59
N GLY A 87 -21.21 -6.93 -13.10
CA GLY A 87 -20.22 -7.80 -13.79
C GLY A 87 -19.66 -7.34 -15.15
N TRP A 88 -20.17 -6.26 -15.73
CA TRP A 88 -19.86 -5.78 -17.10
C TRP A 88 -18.47 -5.17 -17.25
N MET A 89 -17.88 -4.69 -16.16
CA MET A 89 -16.59 -3.99 -16.19
C MET A 89 -15.44 -4.92 -16.59
N ARG A 90 -15.50 -6.20 -16.19
CA ARG A 90 -14.50 -7.23 -16.53
C ARG A 90 -14.48 -7.57 -18.03
N PRO A 91 -15.62 -7.90 -18.68
CA PRO A 91 -15.63 -8.16 -20.11
C PRO A 91 -15.27 -6.91 -20.92
N VAL A 92 -15.65 -5.70 -20.48
CA VAL A 92 -15.20 -4.47 -21.15
C VAL A 92 -13.69 -4.29 -21.05
N LEU A 93 -13.09 -4.51 -19.87
CA LEU A 93 -11.65 -4.41 -19.72
C LEU A 93 -10.90 -5.48 -20.53
N ALA A 94 -11.41 -6.71 -20.57
CA ALA A 94 -10.88 -7.78 -21.40
C ALA A 94 -11.01 -7.48 -22.90
N TRP A 95 -12.12 -6.86 -23.31
CA TRP A 95 -12.33 -6.38 -24.68
C TRP A 95 -11.31 -5.30 -25.06
N CYS A 96 -11.10 -4.30 -24.19
CA CYS A 96 -10.09 -3.27 -24.42
C CYS A 96 -8.69 -3.88 -24.56
N ALA A 97 -8.34 -4.83 -23.68
CA ALA A 97 -7.09 -5.56 -23.76
C ALA A 97 -6.94 -6.31 -25.10
N LEU A 98 -8.00 -6.97 -25.56
CA LEU A 98 -7.98 -7.67 -26.85
C LEU A 98 -7.78 -6.71 -28.03
N VAL A 99 -8.52 -5.60 -28.05
CA VAL A 99 -8.41 -4.59 -29.12
C VAL A 99 -6.99 -4.00 -29.16
N ILE A 100 -6.43 -3.63 -28.01
CA ILE A 100 -5.06 -3.10 -27.92
C ILE A 100 -4.04 -4.15 -28.38
N ALA A 101 -4.21 -5.42 -27.99
CA ALA A 101 -3.33 -6.51 -28.44
C ALA A 101 -3.37 -6.68 -29.97
N VAL A 102 -4.56 -6.69 -30.57
CA VAL A 102 -4.73 -6.83 -32.02
C VAL A 102 -4.12 -5.65 -32.76
N GLN A 103 -4.26 -4.43 -32.26
CA GLN A 103 -3.65 -3.23 -32.86
C GLN A 103 -2.11 -3.27 -32.81
N ASN A 104 -1.53 -3.84 -31.75
CA ASN A 104 -0.09 -3.78 -31.49
C ASN A 104 0.69 -5.02 -31.94
N ILE A 105 0.01 -6.13 -32.28
CA ILE A 105 0.67 -7.35 -32.75
C ILE A 105 1.32 -7.15 -34.13
N GLY A 106 0.72 -6.34 -34.99
CA GLY A 106 1.26 -6.00 -36.32
C GLY A 106 2.61 -5.28 -36.23
N PRO A 107 2.69 -4.11 -35.59
CA PRO A 107 3.95 -3.39 -35.36
C PRO A 107 5.00 -4.24 -34.65
N LEU A 108 4.60 -5.09 -33.71
CA LEU A 108 5.50 -5.98 -32.99
C LEU A 108 6.12 -7.07 -33.88
N VAL A 109 5.32 -7.74 -34.71
CA VAL A 109 5.78 -8.89 -35.50
C VAL A 109 6.44 -8.42 -36.80
N PHE A 110 5.77 -7.53 -37.53
CA PHE A 110 6.19 -7.11 -38.86
C PHE A 110 7.13 -5.90 -38.82
N GLY A 111 7.14 -5.13 -37.74
CA GLY A 111 7.95 -3.91 -37.63
C GLY A 111 7.44 -2.80 -38.53
N ASP A 112 6.13 -2.74 -38.79
CA ASP A 112 5.50 -1.72 -39.64
C ASP A 112 4.59 -0.82 -38.79
N ALA A 113 4.83 0.49 -38.86
CA ALA A 113 4.04 1.52 -38.20
C ALA A 113 4.27 2.87 -38.88
N ASP A 114 3.38 3.27 -39.79
CA ASP A 114 3.25 4.62 -40.38
C ASP A 114 4.55 5.45 -40.50
N GLY A 115 5.54 4.94 -41.23
CA GLY A 115 6.79 5.66 -41.49
C GLY A 115 7.84 5.63 -40.37
N ALA A 116 7.57 4.93 -39.26
CA ALA A 116 8.57 4.65 -38.23
C ALA A 116 9.60 3.62 -38.71
N SER A 117 10.80 3.67 -38.12
CA SER A 117 11.78 2.61 -38.33
C SER A 117 11.26 1.28 -37.77
N ALA A 118 11.69 0.17 -38.38
CA ALA A 118 11.23 -1.15 -37.95
C ALA A 118 11.63 -1.51 -36.50
N HIS A 119 12.68 -0.86 -35.96
CA HIS A 119 13.03 -0.97 -34.55
C HIS A 119 12.02 -0.24 -33.68
N LEU A 120 11.69 1.01 -34.01
CA LEU A 120 10.73 1.81 -33.26
C LEU A 120 9.32 1.20 -33.32
N ALA A 121 8.89 0.72 -34.48
CA ALA A 121 7.60 0.02 -34.65
C ALA A 121 7.48 -1.20 -33.72
N ARG A 122 8.56 -1.99 -33.57
CA ARG A 122 8.60 -3.12 -32.64
C ARG A 122 8.55 -2.69 -31.19
N HIS A 123 9.24 -1.61 -30.83
CA HIS A 123 9.19 -1.05 -29.48
C HIS A 123 7.78 -0.56 -29.12
N LEU A 124 7.11 0.15 -30.04
CA LEU A 124 5.73 0.59 -29.88
C LEU A 124 4.80 -0.61 -29.73
N GLY A 125 4.86 -1.58 -30.64
CA GLY A 125 4.07 -2.81 -30.56
C GLY A 125 4.30 -3.60 -29.26
N ALA A 126 5.55 -3.68 -28.79
CA ALA A 126 5.88 -4.35 -27.52
C ALA A 126 5.26 -3.61 -26.32
N SER A 127 5.34 -2.28 -26.29
CA SER A 127 4.76 -1.47 -25.21
C SER A 127 3.23 -1.58 -25.16
N GLY A 128 2.56 -1.51 -26.31
CA GLY A 128 1.10 -1.68 -26.38
C GLY A 128 0.65 -3.10 -26.02
N LEU A 129 1.40 -4.13 -26.43
CA LEU A 129 1.11 -5.51 -26.02
C LEU A 129 1.31 -5.70 -24.52
N ALA A 130 2.33 -5.08 -23.92
CA ALA A 130 2.54 -5.10 -22.47
C ALA A 130 1.36 -4.45 -21.73
N LEU A 131 0.84 -3.31 -22.22
CA LEU A 131 -0.35 -2.67 -21.69
C LEU A 131 -1.57 -3.61 -21.78
N ALA A 132 -1.80 -4.23 -22.95
CA ALA A 132 -2.89 -5.17 -23.16
C ALA A 132 -2.84 -6.34 -22.17
N ILE A 133 -1.66 -6.92 -21.95
CA ILE A 133 -1.46 -8.00 -20.95
C ILE A 133 -1.79 -7.50 -19.54
N GLY A 134 -1.35 -6.29 -19.18
CA GLY A 134 -1.67 -5.67 -17.89
C GLY A 134 -3.17 -5.50 -17.66
N LEU A 135 -3.91 -5.03 -18.68
CA LEU A 135 -5.37 -4.88 -18.62
C LEU A 135 -6.09 -6.24 -18.57
N ALA A 136 -5.64 -7.23 -19.34
CA ALA A 136 -6.17 -8.59 -19.29
C ALA A 136 -5.95 -9.24 -17.91
N TYR A 137 -4.78 -9.03 -17.32
CA TYR A 137 -4.47 -9.49 -15.97
C TYR A 137 -5.36 -8.82 -14.93
N ALA A 138 -5.58 -7.50 -15.03
CA ALA A 138 -6.51 -6.78 -14.17
C ALA A 138 -7.96 -7.29 -14.33
N ALA A 139 -8.38 -7.68 -15.54
CA ALA A 139 -9.71 -8.26 -15.79
C ALA A 139 -9.87 -9.64 -15.11
N TRP A 140 -8.80 -10.44 -15.06
CA TRP A 140 -8.78 -11.72 -14.36
C TRP A 140 -8.65 -11.55 -12.83
N ARG A 141 -7.79 -10.64 -12.37
CA ARG A 141 -7.53 -10.37 -10.94
C ARG A 141 -7.81 -8.89 -10.59
N PRO A 142 -9.10 -8.48 -10.45
CA PRO A 142 -9.50 -7.09 -10.24
C PRO A 142 -8.88 -6.39 -9.02
N HIS A 143 -8.55 -7.17 -7.97
CA HIS A 143 -7.84 -6.67 -6.79
C HIS A 143 -6.47 -6.04 -7.11
N ARG A 144 -5.86 -6.37 -8.26
CA ARG A 144 -4.56 -5.82 -8.71
C ARG A 144 -4.70 -4.53 -9.52
N ALA A 145 -5.92 -4.11 -9.87
CA ALA A 145 -6.16 -2.90 -10.66
C ALA A 145 -5.60 -1.64 -10.00
N TYR A 146 -5.64 -1.56 -8.66
CA TYR A 146 -5.06 -0.45 -7.89
C TYR A 146 -3.56 -0.24 -8.15
N GLY A 147 -2.80 -1.33 -8.26
CA GLY A 147 -1.35 -1.25 -8.51
C GLY A 147 -1.01 -0.83 -9.94
N LEU A 148 -1.91 -1.09 -10.90
CA LEU A 148 -1.70 -0.77 -12.31
C LEU A 148 -2.15 0.65 -12.68
N LEU A 149 -3.08 1.22 -11.93
CA LEU A 149 -3.64 2.55 -12.19
C LEU A 149 -2.62 3.68 -12.40
N PRO A 150 -1.61 3.89 -11.54
CA PRO A 150 -0.67 5.00 -11.74
C PRO A 150 0.16 4.83 -13.02
N PHE A 151 0.52 3.59 -13.36
CA PHE A 151 1.26 3.28 -14.58
C PHE A 151 0.42 3.50 -15.83
N VAL A 152 -0.78 2.89 -15.90
CA VAL A 152 -1.69 3.04 -17.05
C VAL A 152 -2.18 4.48 -17.18
N GLY A 153 -2.41 5.17 -16.06
CA GLY A 153 -2.80 6.58 -16.05
C GLY A 153 -1.71 7.50 -16.59
N ALA A 154 -0.44 7.28 -16.21
CA ALA A 154 0.69 8.03 -16.74
C ALA A 154 0.86 7.80 -18.25
N LEU A 155 0.73 6.53 -18.70
CA LEU A 155 0.79 6.17 -20.11
C LEU A 155 -0.32 6.86 -20.92
N ALA A 156 -1.57 6.74 -20.48
CA ALA A 156 -2.72 7.37 -21.14
C ALA A 156 -2.61 8.90 -21.21
N ALA A 157 -2.08 9.54 -20.16
CA ALA A 157 -1.83 10.98 -20.14
C ALA A 157 -0.74 11.40 -21.14
N ALA A 158 0.34 10.63 -21.23
CA ALA A 158 1.41 10.87 -22.20
C ALA A 158 0.92 10.69 -23.65
N THR A 159 0.15 9.62 -23.90
CA THR A 159 -0.49 9.37 -25.20
C THR A 159 -1.42 10.52 -25.58
N LEU A 160 -2.26 10.98 -24.66
CA LEU A 160 -3.17 12.11 -24.91
C LEU A 160 -2.41 13.41 -25.20
N ALA A 161 -1.30 13.67 -24.50
CA ALA A 161 -0.48 14.84 -24.77
C ALA A 161 0.17 14.78 -26.16
N ALA A 162 0.67 13.61 -26.58
CA ALA A 162 1.23 13.39 -27.91
C ALA A 162 0.16 13.57 -29.01
N ALA A 163 -1.01 12.95 -28.82
CA ALA A 163 -2.18 13.08 -29.69
C ALA A 163 -2.56 14.55 -29.97
N VAL A 164 -2.62 15.35 -28.90
CA VAL A 164 -2.94 16.78 -28.99
C VAL A 164 -1.84 17.54 -29.73
N ALA A 165 -0.57 17.25 -29.44
CA ALA A 165 0.55 17.88 -30.12
C ALA A 165 0.56 17.58 -31.63
N ASP A 166 0.32 16.33 -32.02
CA ASP A 166 0.27 15.92 -33.43
C ASP A 166 -0.91 16.53 -34.18
N THR A 167 -2.05 16.69 -33.51
CA THR A 167 -3.22 17.36 -34.09
C THR A 167 -2.95 18.85 -34.31
N ILE A 168 -2.31 19.53 -33.35
CA ILE A 168 -1.92 20.95 -33.47
C ILE A 168 -0.88 21.14 -34.58
N ALA A 169 0.06 20.20 -34.72
CA ALA A 169 1.08 20.22 -35.77
C ALA A 169 0.53 19.88 -37.17
N GLY A 170 -0.70 19.37 -37.27
CA GLY A 170 -1.32 18.92 -38.52
C GLY A 170 -0.75 17.60 -39.05
N ASN A 171 -0.03 16.84 -38.22
CA ASN A 171 0.62 15.58 -38.60
C ASN A 171 -0.40 14.44 -38.79
N ARG A 172 -1.48 14.43 -38.01
CA ARG A 172 -2.54 13.42 -38.05
C ARG A 172 -3.92 14.04 -37.92
N THR A 173 -4.92 13.35 -38.45
CA THR A 173 -6.33 13.72 -38.28
C THR A 173 -6.86 13.21 -36.94
N ALA A 174 -7.82 13.93 -36.34
CA ALA A 174 -8.48 13.49 -35.11
C ALA A 174 -9.14 12.10 -35.24
N PHE A 175 -9.48 11.67 -36.45
CA PHE A 175 -10.02 10.35 -36.72
C PHE A 175 -8.95 9.25 -36.72
N ALA A 176 -7.73 9.54 -37.18
CA ALA A 176 -6.61 8.60 -37.10
C ALA A 176 -6.24 8.27 -35.64
N GLU A 177 -6.50 9.20 -34.73
CA GLU A 177 -6.25 9.08 -33.30
C GLU A 177 -7.29 8.22 -32.56
N ALA A 178 -8.38 7.82 -33.23
CA ALA A 178 -9.42 6.96 -32.68
C ALA A 178 -8.88 5.60 -32.20
N THR A 179 -7.69 5.19 -32.67
CA THR A 179 -6.97 4.00 -32.20
C THR A 179 -6.78 4.00 -30.68
N HIS A 180 -6.63 5.16 -30.05
CA HIS A 180 -6.41 5.30 -28.60
C HIS A 180 -7.70 5.24 -27.76
N LEU A 181 -8.89 5.16 -28.38
CA LEU A 181 -10.16 5.07 -27.65
C LEU A 181 -10.21 3.82 -26.74
N ALA A 182 -9.67 2.70 -27.19
CA ALA A 182 -9.64 1.47 -26.39
C ALA A 182 -8.78 1.63 -25.13
N GLU A 183 -7.68 2.38 -25.22
CA GLU A 183 -6.81 2.72 -24.09
C GLU A 183 -7.52 3.66 -23.10
N LEU A 184 -8.19 4.70 -23.60
CA LEU A 184 -8.95 5.65 -22.79
C LEU A 184 -10.15 4.99 -22.06
N ILE A 185 -10.87 4.10 -22.74
CA ILE A 185 -11.93 3.30 -22.12
C ILE A 185 -11.33 2.34 -21.08
N GLY A 186 -10.20 1.71 -21.42
CA GLY A 186 -9.47 0.80 -20.53
C GLY A 186 -9.09 1.46 -19.21
N ILE A 187 -8.50 2.67 -19.23
CA ILE A 187 -8.16 3.41 -18.01
C ILE A 187 -9.40 3.85 -17.23
N ALA A 188 -10.46 4.30 -17.91
CA ALA A 188 -11.69 4.69 -17.23
C ALA A 188 -12.32 3.50 -16.48
N VAL A 189 -12.39 2.33 -17.12
CA VAL A 189 -12.92 1.11 -16.50
C VAL A 189 -11.99 0.61 -15.39
N LEU A 190 -10.67 0.65 -15.60
CA LEU A 190 -9.68 0.30 -14.58
C LEU A 190 -9.83 1.18 -13.34
N TRP A 191 -10.03 2.49 -13.53
CA TRP A 191 -10.24 3.45 -12.45
C TRP A 191 -11.53 3.18 -11.67
N MET A 192 -12.62 2.85 -12.37
CA MET A 192 -13.87 2.47 -11.71
C MET A 192 -13.74 1.16 -10.91
N ILE A 193 -12.98 0.17 -11.41
CA ILE A 193 -12.74 -1.11 -10.70
C ILE A 193 -11.90 -0.89 -9.44
N ALA A 194 -10.84 -0.09 -9.57
CA ALA A 194 -9.94 0.24 -8.48
C ALA A 194 -10.39 1.50 -7.72
N GLY A 195 -11.70 1.76 -7.63
CA GLY A 195 -12.36 2.80 -6.85
C GLY A 195 -11.51 3.98 -6.33
N SER A 196 -11.71 5.18 -6.88
CA SER A 196 -11.14 6.49 -6.45
C SER A 196 -9.89 6.38 -5.55
N PRO A 197 -8.69 6.24 -6.12
CA PRO A 197 -7.46 6.23 -5.34
C PRO A 197 -7.24 7.62 -4.74
N GLY A 198 -7.26 7.72 -3.41
CA GLY A 198 -6.50 8.75 -2.69
C GLY A 198 -7.16 10.09 -2.37
N TRP A 199 -8.29 10.50 -2.98
CA TRP A 199 -8.90 11.80 -2.61
C TRP A 199 -9.50 11.81 -1.20
N ASP A 200 -10.05 10.68 -0.74
CA ASP A 200 -10.61 10.57 0.60
C ASP A 200 -9.53 10.38 1.68
N ALA A 201 -8.35 9.84 1.34
CA ALA A 201 -7.26 9.64 2.29
C ALA A 201 -6.60 10.97 2.68
N VAL A 202 -6.46 11.89 1.72
CA VAL A 202 -5.97 13.26 1.99
C VAL A 202 -6.95 14.03 2.89
N VAL A 203 -8.25 13.77 2.76
CA VAL A 203 -9.31 14.41 3.58
C VAL A 203 -9.46 13.73 4.95
N SER A 204 -9.24 12.41 5.07
CA SER A 204 -9.37 11.68 6.34
C SER A 204 -8.22 11.92 7.32
N HIS A 205 -7.09 12.44 6.84
CA HIS A 205 -6.01 12.95 7.69
C HIS A 205 -6.27 14.36 8.26
N LEU A 206 -7.40 14.99 7.92
CA LEU A 206 -7.83 16.15 8.69
C LEU A 206 -8.18 15.68 10.11
N PRO A 207 -7.58 16.27 11.15
CA PRO A 207 -7.92 15.92 12.51
C PRO A 207 -9.38 16.28 12.73
N LEU A 208 -10.27 15.29 12.64
CA LEU A 208 -11.62 15.40 13.16
C LEU A 208 -11.47 15.78 14.63
N ARG A 209 -11.74 17.05 14.94
CA ARG A 209 -11.83 17.54 16.32
C ARG A 209 -12.76 16.58 17.05
N ARG A 210 -12.20 15.72 17.91
CA ARG A 210 -12.99 14.97 18.89
C ARG A 210 -13.84 16.00 19.62
N HIS A 211 -15.15 15.94 19.43
CA HIS A 211 -16.09 16.71 20.22
C HIS A 211 -15.95 16.21 21.67
N PRO A 212 -15.50 17.04 22.63
CA PRO A 212 -15.56 16.68 24.02
C PRO A 212 -16.98 16.98 24.47
N GLY A 213 -17.82 15.96 24.61
CA GLY A 213 -19.20 16.21 25.00
C GLY A 213 -20.00 14.94 25.24
N GLY A 214 -20.01 14.48 26.50
CA GLY A 214 -20.98 13.49 26.95
C GLY A 214 -20.49 12.60 28.09
N HIS A 215 -20.10 13.18 29.22
CA HIS A 215 -20.08 12.43 30.48
C HIS A 215 -21.50 11.92 30.77
N ARG A 216 -21.75 10.64 30.51
CA ARG A 216 -22.87 9.92 31.14
C ARG A 216 -22.39 9.39 32.48
N SER A 217 -22.53 10.22 33.50
CA SER A 217 -22.61 9.76 34.89
C SER A 217 -23.90 8.94 35.04
N GLY A 218 -23.76 7.63 35.18
CA GLY A 218 -24.84 6.69 35.44
C GLY A 218 -24.53 5.86 36.67
N ALA A 219 -24.80 6.46 37.83
CA ALA A 219 -25.07 5.91 39.15
C ALA A 219 -24.68 4.45 39.45
N LEU A 220 -23.71 4.31 40.35
CA LEU A 220 -23.70 3.23 41.35
C LEU A 220 -24.99 3.31 42.17
N GLY A 221 -25.77 2.22 42.18
CA GLY A 221 -26.84 1.97 43.15
C GLY A 221 -26.53 0.69 43.93
N PRO A 222 -26.68 0.65 45.28
CA PRO A 222 -26.23 -0.47 46.10
C PRO A 222 -27.33 -1.50 46.42
N THR A 223 -26.88 -2.61 47.03
CA THR A 223 -27.63 -3.68 47.74
C THR A 223 -28.30 -4.72 46.84
N LYS A 224 -28.19 -6.04 47.09
CA LYS A 224 -27.97 -6.79 48.34
C LYS A 224 -26.91 -7.88 48.19
#